data_AF-A0A6M0T641-F1
#
_entry.id   AF-A0A6M0T641-F1
#
_cell.length_a   1.000
_cell.length_b   1.000
_cell.length_c   1.000
_cell.angle_alpha   90.00
_cell.angle_beta   90.00
_cell.angle_gamma   90.00
#
_symmetry.space_group_name_H-M   'P 1'
#
loop_
_entity.id
_entity.type
_entity.pdbx_description
1 polymer ?
#
loop_
_entity_poly.entity_id
_entity_poly.type
_entity_poly.pdbx_seq_one_letter_code
_entity_poly.pdbx_strand_id
1 'polypeptide(L)'
;MFIISMIIVIILVALIYLDIRKKINLTNKNLMSIFLISAPHSSILIYFFIQYAIQKRIPPMWQSIIIGELIIITIYLYGKINLSPHSTKQTDKVRLRILIDGRRIILYGLFTLFTQIICCSYIYFYSGIIRNFNIPTYISILDIVITILFTIILIINGWLRLLCTSRRLNIIKRLIVLCMLFIPIVNIFIILYACSLAKDEYEHECYKADIEKTRVDSDICKTKYPFVLIHGVGFRDFKYINYWGRIPKELIKQGATIYYGNQEAFATVEYNAHDIKDKILNIVKETGCEKVNIIAHSKGGLDARYMISKLDMGKYVASITMMSSPHRGVKFVDIACHLPNIIYKYIAKIFDKYFKFLGDKNPDFYTATRQFSTYHSKNFNEEIKDVKGVYYQSYATVMSNLFSDYILTIPYMFVKLTEGDNDGLVSINSAKWGEFKGTLKNKYFRGISHGDIIDLRRDDYKQFDVIEKYVEIVSELKNKGY
;
A
#
# COMPACT_ATOMS: atom_id res chain seq x y z
N MET A 1 27.69 3.30 53.20
CA MET A 1 27.71 3.80 51.81
C MET A 1 28.35 2.84 50.82
N PHE A 2 29.53 2.28 51.09
CA PHE A 2 30.25 1.41 50.14
C PHE A 2 29.45 0.19 49.67
N ILE A 3 28.90 -0.57 50.62
CA ILE A 3 28.08 -1.75 50.32
C ILE A 3 26.83 -1.38 49.51
N ILE A 4 26.20 -0.23 49.82
CA ILE A 4 24.97 0.23 49.16
C ILE A 4 25.24 0.57 47.68
N SER A 5 26.32 1.28 47.38
CA SER A 5 26.65 1.62 45.99
C SER A 5 27.10 0.38 45.19
N MET A 6 27.89 -0.54 45.76
CA MET A 6 28.19 -1.80 45.09
C MET A 6 26.93 -2.61 44.77
N ILE A 7 25.96 -2.64 45.70
CA ILE A 7 24.66 -3.28 45.47
C ILE A 7 23.91 -2.59 44.32
N ILE A 8 23.92 -1.25 44.24
CA ILE A 8 23.26 -0.51 43.16
C ILE A 8 23.91 -0.80 41.80
N VAL A 9 25.24 -0.84 41.70
CA VAL A 9 25.95 -1.25 40.47
C VAL A 9 25.53 -2.66 40.04
N ILE A 10 25.53 -3.61 40.98
CA ILE A 10 25.15 -5.00 40.70
C ILE A 10 23.70 -5.07 40.21
N ILE A 11 22.78 -4.35 40.86
CA ILE A 11 21.37 -4.27 40.45
C ILE A 11 21.26 -3.66 39.05
N LEU A 12 21.97 -2.57 38.76
CA LEU A 12 21.92 -1.90 37.46
C LEU A 12 22.39 -2.84 36.34
N VAL A 13 23.53 -3.52 36.54
CA VAL A 13 24.06 -4.50 35.60
C VAL A 13 23.09 -5.67 35.43
N ALA A 14 22.49 -6.16 36.52
CA ALA A 14 21.49 -7.22 36.48
C ALA A 14 20.24 -6.79 35.69
N LEU A 15 19.74 -5.57 35.87
CA LEU A 15 18.60 -5.03 35.14
C LEU A 15 18.90 -4.93 33.63
N ILE A 16 20.06 -4.37 33.26
CA ILE A 16 20.50 -4.30 31.87
C ILE A 16 20.61 -5.70 31.27
N TYR A 17 21.20 -6.64 32.00
CA TYR A 17 21.31 -8.04 31.55
C TYR A 17 19.95 -8.71 31.34
N LEU A 18 19.04 -8.56 32.29
CA LEU A 18 17.67 -9.11 32.19
C LEU A 18 16.91 -8.52 31.01
N ASP A 19 17.11 -7.23 30.71
CA ASP A 19 16.49 -6.56 29.59
C ASP A 19 17.06 -7.02 28.24
N ILE A 20 18.39 -7.20 28.15
CA ILE A 20 19.06 -7.80 26.98
C ILE A 20 18.54 -9.23 26.74
N ARG A 21 18.35 -10.01 27.81
CA ARG A 21 17.76 -11.36 27.77
C ARG A 21 16.24 -11.35 27.55
N LYS A 22 15.61 -10.18 27.37
CA LYS A 22 14.17 -9.98 27.17
C LYS A 22 13.29 -10.56 28.28
N LYS A 23 13.83 -10.66 29.50
CA LYS A 23 13.10 -11.08 30.70
C LYS A 23 12.34 -9.92 31.33
N ILE A 24 12.89 -8.70 31.23
CA ILE A 24 12.21 -7.46 31.57
C ILE A 24 12.17 -6.53 30.36
N ASN A 25 11.36 -5.47 30.44
CA ASN A 25 11.27 -4.46 29.39
C ASN A 25 11.49 -3.05 29.97
N LEU A 26 12.73 -2.58 29.88
CA LEU A 26 13.14 -1.24 30.27
C LEU A 26 12.70 -0.16 29.27
N THR A 27 12.05 -0.51 28.15
CA THR A 27 11.46 0.45 27.19
C THR A 27 9.92 0.43 27.23
N ASN A 28 9.35 0.09 28.38
CA ASN A 28 7.91 0.22 28.62
C ASN A 28 7.47 1.70 28.62
N LYS A 29 6.18 1.95 28.37
CA LYS A 29 5.65 3.31 28.15
C LYS A 29 5.91 4.26 29.33
N ASN A 30 5.71 3.79 30.57
CA ASN A 30 5.80 4.62 31.78
C ASN A 30 7.25 5.02 32.08
N LEU A 31 8.18 4.07 31.97
CA LEU A 31 9.60 4.34 32.17
C LEU A 31 10.14 5.27 31.07
N MET A 32 9.69 5.08 29.83
CA MET A 32 10.09 5.95 28.71
C MET A 32 9.53 7.36 28.83
N SER A 33 8.30 7.56 29.34
CA SER A 33 7.80 8.92 29.57
C SER A 33 8.64 9.68 30.58
N ILE A 34 9.06 9.03 31.68
CA ILE A 34 9.93 9.65 32.69
C ILE A 34 11.31 9.93 32.07
N PHE A 35 11.89 8.93 31.41
CA PHE A 35 13.21 9.03 30.78
C PHE A 35 13.28 10.16 29.75
N LEU A 36 12.30 10.28 28.87
CA LEU A 36 12.28 11.32 27.82
C LEU A 36 12.06 12.73 28.37
N ILE A 37 11.52 12.88 29.58
CA ILE A 37 11.44 14.16 30.28
C ILE A 37 12.79 14.50 30.92
N SER A 38 13.41 13.54 31.63
CA SER A 38 14.57 13.83 32.48
C SER A 38 15.92 13.72 31.76
N ALA A 39 16.10 12.75 30.87
CA ALA A 39 17.40 12.46 30.25
C ALA A 39 17.97 13.60 29.38
N PRO A 40 17.17 14.37 28.61
CA PRO A 40 17.67 15.53 27.88
C PRO A 40 18.32 16.58 28.80
N HIS A 41 17.80 16.72 30.03
CA HIS A 41 18.29 17.66 31.05
C HIS A 41 19.38 17.07 31.96
N SER A 42 20.12 16.08 31.47
CA SER A 42 21.14 15.39 32.27
C SER A 42 22.19 16.33 32.85
N SER A 43 22.59 17.38 32.12
CA SER A 43 23.57 18.35 32.63
C SER A 43 23.07 19.17 33.82
N ILE A 44 21.82 19.63 33.80
CA ILE A 44 21.22 20.35 34.93
C ILE A 44 21.00 19.40 36.12
N LEU A 45 20.53 18.17 35.86
CA LEU A 45 20.33 17.17 36.91
C LEU A 45 21.64 16.78 37.60
N ILE A 46 22.72 16.59 36.83
CA ILE A 46 24.06 16.32 37.37
C ILE A 46 24.55 17.53 38.18
N TYR A 47 24.34 18.76 37.70
CA TYR A 47 24.71 19.97 38.45
C TYR A 47 23.99 20.04 39.82
N PHE A 48 22.67 19.85 39.85
CA PHE A 48 21.92 19.85 41.10
C PHE A 48 22.35 18.73 42.05
N PHE A 49 22.65 17.55 41.52
CA PHE A 49 23.17 16.45 42.32
C PHE A 49 24.54 16.79 42.95
N ILE A 50 25.44 17.42 42.20
CA ILE A 50 26.75 17.86 42.72
C ILE A 50 26.57 18.89 43.84
N GLN A 51 25.71 19.90 43.66
CA GLN A 51 25.45 20.90 44.69
C GLN A 51 24.86 20.27 45.96
N TYR A 52 23.89 19.37 45.81
CA TYR A 52 23.32 18.61 46.93
C TYR A 52 24.37 17.74 47.64
N ALA A 53 25.22 17.07 46.88
CA ALA A 53 26.28 16.21 47.41
C ALA A 53 27.33 16.99 48.20
N ILE A 54 27.70 18.19 47.73
CA ILE A 54 28.58 19.13 48.45
C ILE A 54 27.92 19.56 49.76
N GLN A 55 26.64 19.96 49.73
CA GLN A 55 25.89 20.37 50.92
C GLN A 55 25.80 19.25 51.97
N LYS A 56 25.60 18.01 51.53
CA LYS A 56 25.52 16.82 52.39
C LYS A 56 26.88 16.18 52.71
N ARG A 57 27.99 16.79 52.27
CA ARG A 57 29.37 16.28 52.46
C ARG A 57 29.56 14.84 52.00
N ILE A 58 28.91 14.45 50.89
CA ILE A 58 29.11 13.14 50.27
C ILE A 58 30.53 13.10 49.68
N PRO A 59 31.34 12.06 49.95
CA PRO A 59 32.71 12.01 49.44
C PRO A 59 32.77 12.04 47.90
N PRO A 60 33.75 12.72 47.28
CA PRO A 60 33.84 12.88 45.82
C PRO A 60 33.83 11.56 45.04
N MET A 61 34.49 10.52 45.58
CA MET A 61 34.48 9.18 45.00
C MET A 61 33.05 8.64 44.79
N TRP A 62 32.15 8.87 45.75
CA TRP A 62 30.75 8.42 45.65
C TRP A 62 29.95 9.23 44.65
N GLN A 63 30.23 10.53 44.54
CA GLN A 63 29.60 11.39 43.54
C GLN A 63 29.91 10.87 42.13
N SER A 64 31.19 10.57 41.85
CA SER A 64 31.63 10.04 40.56
C SER A 64 30.99 8.70 40.22
N ILE A 65 30.82 7.80 41.19
CA ILE A 65 30.19 6.49 40.95
C ILE A 65 28.71 6.67 40.57
N ILE A 66 27.96 7.47 41.33
CA ILE A 66 26.53 7.71 41.05
C ILE A 66 26.33 8.41 39.70
N ILE A 67 27.16 9.40 39.38
CA ILE A 67 27.12 10.08 38.07
C ILE A 67 27.45 9.08 36.94
N GLY A 68 28.47 8.23 37.14
CA GLY A 68 28.83 7.19 36.18
C GLY A 68 27.68 6.20 35.91
N GLU A 69 27.01 5.73 36.96
CA GLU A 69 25.82 4.86 36.84
C GLU A 69 24.69 5.52 36.04
N LEU A 70 24.38 6.79 36.34
CA LEU A 70 23.34 7.56 35.64
C LEU A 70 23.68 7.75 34.16
N ILE A 71 24.95 8.01 33.83
CA ILE A 71 25.42 8.12 32.45
C ILE A 71 25.28 6.77 31.74
N ILE A 72 25.72 5.67 32.37
CA ILE A 72 25.64 4.32 31.78
C ILE A 72 24.19 3.94 31.46
N ILE A 73 23.26 4.10 32.41
CA ILE A 73 21.86 3.77 32.15
C ILE A 73 21.25 4.69 31.10
N THR A 74 21.62 5.97 31.08
CA THR A 74 21.13 6.93 30.08
C THR A 74 21.61 6.55 28.68
N ILE A 75 22.90 6.25 28.51
CA ILE A 75 23.47 5.79 27.24
C ILE A 75 22.81 4.48 26.81
N TYR A 76 22.63 3.53 27.74
CA TYR A 76 21.99 2.25 27.45
C TYR A 76 20.55 2.42 26.95
N LEU A 77 19.71 3.16 27.69
CA LEU A 77 18.31 3.37 27.32
C LEU A 77 18.20 4.16 26.03
N TYR A 78 19.01 5.21 25.86
CA TYR A 78 19.01 6.01 24.64
C TYR A 78 19.47 5.23 23.41
N GLY A 79 20.53 4.42 23.54
CA GLY A 79 20.99 3.51 22.51
C GLY A 79 19.93 2.46 22.17
N LYS A 80 19.30 1.86 23.18
CA LYS A 80 18.23 0.88 22.99
C LYS A 80 17.03 1.49 22.27
N ILE A 81 16.58 2.69 22.63
CA ILE A 81 15.48 3.39 21.93
C ILE A 81 15.84 3.61 20.46
N ASN A 82 17.07 4.06 20.19
CA ASN A 82 17.53 4.34 18.83
C ASN A 82 17.77 3.10 17.98
N LEU A 83 18.00 1.93 18.58
CA LEU A 83 18.24 0.66 17.87
C LEU A 83 16.96 -0.18 17.76
N SER A 84 16.31 -0.45 18.89
CA SER A 84 15.13 -1.32 18.99
C SER A 84 14.17 -0.81 20.09
N PRO A 85 13.32 0.17 19.78
CA PRO A 85 12.38 0.76 20.74
C PRO A 85 11.26 -0.21 21.15
N HIS A 86 11.00 -1.27 20.38
CA HIS A 86 9.96 -2.26 20.64
C HIS A 86 10.55 -3.64 20.98
N SER A 87 10.03 -4.30 22.02
CA SER A 87 10.54 -5.61 22.48
C SER A 87 9.69 -6.81 22.02
N THR A 88 8.39 -6.61 21.78
CA THR A 88 7.43 -7.67 21.46
C THR A 88 7.32 -7.93 19.95
N LYS A 89 7.65 -9.14 19.50
CA LYS A 89 7.52 -9.49 18.07
C LYS A 89 6.06 -9.81 17.75
N GLN A 90 5.37 -8.90 17.07
CA GLN A 90 4.07 -9.19 16.44
C GLN A 90 4.21 -9.66 14.97
N THR A 91 5.40 -9.51 14.37
CA THR A 91 5.65 -9.93 12.98
C THR A 91 7.08 -10.41 12.77
N ASP A 92 7.22 -11.41 11.90
CA ASP A 92 8.52 -11.96 11.50
C ASP A 92 9.21 -11.11 10.42
N LYS A 93 8.45 -10.29 9.69
CA LYS A 93 8.97 -9.44 8.61
C LYS A 93 9.82 -8.29 9.19
N VAL A 94 11.14 -8.35 8.95
CA VAL A 94 12.14 -7.35 9.40
C VAL A 94 11.74 -5.93 9.03
N ARG A 95 11.31 -5.71 7.78
CA ARG A 95 10.88 -4.40 7.26
C ARG A 95 9.79 -3.75 8.12
N LEU A 96 8.76 -4.51 8.50
CA LEU A 96 7.64 -4.02 9.28
C LEU A 96 8.06 -3.64 10.71
N ARG A 97 9.02 -4.38 11.28
CA ARG A 97 9.61 -4.02 12.57
C ARG A 97 10.34 -2.68 12.50
N ILE A 98 11.19 -2.49 11.48
CA ILE A 98 11.89 -1.23 11.28
C ILE A 98 10.90 -0.07 11.08
N LEU A 99 9.81 -0.29 10.33
CA LEU A 99 8.76 0.69 10.10
C LEU A 99 8.07 1.14 11.40
N ILE A 100 7.59 0.19 12.20
CA ILE A 100 6.88 0.51 13.44
C ILE A 100 7.82 1.08 14.51
N ASP A 101 9.07 0.61 14.54
CA ASP A 101 10.12 1.16 15.39
C ASP A 101 10.41 2.61 15.01
N GLY A 102 10.56 2.91 13.72
CA GLY A 102 10.74 4.27 13.21
C GLY A 102 9.61 5.19 13.67
N ARG A 103 8.36 4.74 13.52
CA ARG A 103 7.18 5.49 13.98
C ARG A 103 7.26 5.79 15.48
N ARG A 104 7.66 4.80 16.28
CA ARG A 104 7.75 4.96 17.74
C ARG A 104 8.85 5.95 18.14
N ILE A 105 10.02 5.89 17.51
CA ILE A 105 11.13 6.83 17.76
C ILE A 105 10.70 8.26 17.40
N ILE A 106 10.02 8.46 16.28
CA ILE A 106 9.46 9.77 15.91
C ILE A 106 8.51 10.29 17.00
N LEU A 107 7.58 9.44 17.46
CA LEU A 107 6.62 9.84 18.51
C LEU A 107 7.33 10.18 19.82
N TYR A 108 8.42 9.48 20.17
CA TYR A 108 9.27 9.85 21.29
C TYR A 108 9.98 11.18 21.08
N GLY A 109 10.49 11.45 19.87
CA GLY A 109 11.07 12.74 19.51
C GLY A 109 10.05 13.89 19.62
N LEU A 110 8.82 13.70 19.12
CA LEU A 110 7.75 14.69 19.26
C LEU A 110 7.31 14.89 20.72
N PHE A 111 7.20 13.81 21.49
CA PHE A 111 6.90 13.89 22.92
C PHE A 111 7.99 14.66 23.68
N THR A 112 9.25 14.37 23.38
CA THR A 112 10.40 15.09 23.93
C THR A 112 10.32 16.56 23.55
N LEU A 113 10.14 16.89 22.26
CA LEU A 113 10.01 18.28 21.82
C LEU A 113 8.90 19.03 22.58
N PHE A 114 7.75 18.38 22.78
CA PHE A 114 6.64 18.97 23.52
C PHE A 114 6.98 19.21 25.00
N THR A 115 7.58 18.24 25.69
CA THR A 115 7.98 18.41 27.10
C THR A 115 9.05 19.48 27.23
N GLN A 116 9.94 19.61 26.25
CA GLN A 116 10.99 20.63 26.22
C GLN A 116 10.44 22.05 26.07
N ILE A 117 9.40 22.25 25.25
CA ILE A 117 8.73 23.55 25.18
C ILE A 117 8.17 23.94 26.56
N ILE A 118 7.58 22.98 27.28
CA ILE A 118 7.06 23.20 28.64
C ILE A 118 8.21 23.51 29.61
N CYS A 119 9.24 22.67 29.66
CA CYS A 119 10.40 22.85 30.54
C CYS A 119 11.10 24.19 30.28
N CYS A 120 11.38 24.54 29.02
CA CYS A 120 12.00 25.80 28.66
C CYS A 120 11.10 27.00 28.99
N SER A 121 9.79 26.92 28.73
CA SER A 121 8.87 28.00 29.09
C SER A 121 8.83 28.22 30.61
N TYR A 122 8.84 27.15 31.40
CA TYR A 122 8.81 27.22 32.85
C TYR A 122 10.15 27.69 33.45
N ILE A 123 11.27 27.22 32.90
CA ILE A 123 12.62 27.55 33.39
C ILE A 123 13.03 28.98 32.99
N TYR A 124 12.71 29.42 31.77
CA TYR A 124 13.17 30.72 31.24
C TYR A 124 12.14 31.86 31.39
N PHE A 125 10.84 31.60 31.30
CA PHE A 125 9.81 32.66 31.42
C PHE A 125 9.48 32.95 32.90
N TYR A 126 9.45 31.91 33.74
CA TYR A 126 9.40 32.05 35.20
C TYR A 126 10.82 32.21 35.75
N SER A 127 11.42 33.38 35.48
CA SER A 127 12.77 33.80 35.86
C SER A 127 13.18 33.62 37.34
N GLY A 128 12.25 33.23 38.21
CA GLY A 128 12.50 32.92 39.61
C GLY A 128 13.37 31.68 39.84
N ILE A 129 13.30 30.64 39.01
CA ILE A 129 14.02 29.38 39.30
C ILE A 129 15.52 29.50 38.99
N ILE A 130 15.90 29.98 37.80
CA ILE A 130 17.33 30.15 37.46
C ILE A 130 18.01 31.12 38.45
N ARG A 131 17.32 32.21 38.82
CA ARG A 131 17.80 33.16 39.83
C ARG A 131 17.86 32.58 41.25
N ASN A 132 16.88 31.77 41.66
CA ASN A 132 16.85 31.19 43.00
C ASN A 132 17.88 30.07 43.19
N PHE A 133 18.27 29.38 42.12
CA PHE A 133 19.15 28.21 42.16
C PHE A 133 20.57 28.45 41.63
N ASN A 134 20.93 29.68 41.25
CA ASN A 134 22.28 30.09 40.81
C ASN A 134 22.92 29.17 39.74
N ILE A 135 22.13 28.68 38.78
CA ILE A 135 22.65 27.81 37.71
C ILE A 135 23.60 28.62 36.81
N PRO A 136 24.85 28.20 36.59
CA PRO A 136 25.76 28.87 35.69
C PRO A 136 25.26 28.89 34.23
N THR A 137 25.54 29.99 33.52
CA THR A 137 25.12 30.19 32.13
C THR A 137 25.65 29.10 31.20
N TYR A 138 26.91 28.66 31.39
CA TYR A 138 27.52 27.61 30.57
C TYR A 138 26.83 26.25 30.71
N ILE A 139 26.29 25.91 31.89
CA ILE A 139 25.53 24.67 32.12
C ILE A 139 24.19 24.75 31.41
N SER A 140 23.54 25.91 31.47
CA SER A 140 22.25 26.15 30.80
C SER A 140 22.38 26.05 29.27
N ILE A 141 23.46 26.61 28.70
CA ILE A 141 23.76 26.48 27.26
C ILE A 141 24.04 25.02 26.89
N LEU A 142 24.85 24.31 27.69
CA LEU A 142 25.14 22.90 27.45
C LEU A 142 23.88 22.04 27.47
N ASP A 143 22.96 22.30 28.40
CA ASP A 143 21.69 21.57 28.53
C ASP A 143 20.78 21.77 27.31
N ILE A 144 20.68 23.00 26.81
CA ILE A 144 19.98 23.30 25.56
C ILE A 144 20.58 22.51 24.40
N VAL A 145 21.91 22.51 24.27
CA VAL A 145 22.60 21.80 23.18
C VAL A 145 22.35 20.29 23.26
N ILE A 146 22.51 19.68 24.44
CA ILE A 146 22.25 18.25 24.66
C ILE A 146 20.79 17.93 24.32
N THR A 147 19.85 18.74 24.78
CA THR A 147 18.42 18.56 24.54
C THR A 147 18.05 18.62 23.06
N ILE A 148 18.59 19.60 22.34
CA ILE A 148 18.39 19.74 20.89
C ILE A 148 18.96 18.52 20.16
N LEU A 149 20.20 18.12 20.47
CA LEU A 149 20.84 16.95 19.85
C LEU A 149 20.07 15.66 20.14
N PHE A 150 19.66 15.45 21.40
CA PHE A 150 18.86 14.30 21.83
C PHE A 150 17.56 14.20 21.00
N THR A 151 16.85 15.32 20.84
CA THR A 151 15.58 15.35 20.12
C THR A 151 15.77 15.16 18.61
N ILE A 152 16.75 15.84 18.01
CA ILE A 152 17.03 15.77 16.57
C ILE A 152 17.43 14.36 16.16
N ILE A 153 18.30 13.69 16.92
CA ILE A 153 18.75 12.33 16.61
C ILE A 153 17.57 11.35 16.60
N LEU A 154 16.65 11.44 17.56
CA LEU A 154 15.42 10.62 17.57
C LEU A 154 14.60 10.88 16.30
N ILE A 155 14.30 12.14 15.99
CA ILE A 155 13.47 12.49 14.83
C ILE A 155 14.12 12.05 13.51
N ILE A 156 15.42 12.28 13.32
CA ILE A 156 16.16 11.87 12.11
C ILE A 156 16.18 10.35 11.95
N ASN A 157 16.51 9.61 13.02
CA ASN A 157 16.55 8.15 12.99
C ASN A 157 15.16 7.57 12.66
N GLY A 158 14.12 8.10 13.30
CA GLY A 158 12.75 7.73 13.02
C GLY A 158 12.35 8.01 11.56
N TRP A 159 12.69 9.19 11.03
CA TRP A 159 12.45 9.56 9.64
C TRP A 159 13.17 8.66 8.64
N LEU A 160 14.46 8.38 8.87
CA LEU A 160 15.26 7.49 8.03
C LEU A 160 14.58 6.13 7.89
N ARG A 161 14.14 5.55 9.02
CA ARG A 161 13.41 4.28 9.02
C ARG A 161 12.12 4.36 8.23
N LEU A 162 11.30 5.39 8.42
CA LEU A 162 10.02 5.56 7.70
C LEU A 162 10.24 5.71 6.19
N LEU A 163 11.14 6.59 5.77
CA LEU A 163 11.43 6.88 4.37
C LEU A 163 12.02 5.65 3.64
N CYS A 164 12.88 4.88 4.31
CA CYS A 164 13.48 3.69 3.72
C CYS A 164 12.53 2.48 3.68
N THR A 165 11.57 2.37 4.60
CA THR A 165 10.78 1.12 4.77
C THR A 165 9.31 1.20 4.42
N SER A 166 8.67 2.38 4.46
CA SER A 166 7.25 2.51 4.12
C SER A 166 7.03 2.40 2.62
N ARG A 167 6.09 1.54 2.22
CA ARG A 167 5.60 1.42 0.84
C ARG A 167 4.50 2.44 0.52
N ARG A 168 3.70 2.85 1.52
CA ARG A 168 2.61 3.83 1.32
C ARG A 168 3.11 5.26 1.14
N LEU A 169 4.34 5.56 1.57
CA LEU A 169 5.11 6.74 1.19
C LEU A 169 5.79 6.49 -0.17
N ASN A 170 5.04 6.68 -1.25
CA ASN A 170 5.60 6.62 -2.61
C ASN A 170 6.63 7.75 -2.84
N ILE A 171 7.38 7.68 -3.95
CA ILE A 171 8.49 8.60 -4.22
C ILE A 171 8.06 10.08 -4.16
N ILE A 172 6.88 10.40 -4.69
CA ILE A 172 6.34 11.77 -4.66
C ILE A 172 6.08 12.23 -3.23
N LYS A 173 5.42 11.41 -2.41
CA LYS A 173 5.19 11.73 -0.99
C LYS A 173 6.50 11.88 -0.23
N ARG A 174 7.52 11.06 -0.52
CA ARG A 174 8.85 11.18 0.11
C ARG A 174 9.49 12.53 -0.24
N LEU A 175 9.42 12.97 -1.50
CA LEU A 175 9.93 14.27 -1.92
C LEU A 175 9.18 15.42 -1.23
N ILE A 176 7.85 15.38 -1.20
CA ILE A 176 7.03 16.38 -0.51
C ILE A 176 7.42 16.48 0.97
N VAL A 177 7.53 15.33 1.64
CA VAL A 177 7.97 15.26 3.04
C VAL A 177 9.33 15.94 3.19
N LEU A 178 10.33 15.56 2.39
CA LEU A 178 11.69 16.09 2.47
C LEU A 178 11.73 17.61 2.26
N CYS A 179 10.97 18.14 1.30
CA CYS A 179 10.90 19.58 1.05
C CYS A 179 10.27 20.35 2.23
N MET A 180 9.28 19.75 2.90
CA MET A 180 8.53 20.42 3.96
C MET A 180 9.12 20.25 5.37
N LEU A 181 10.19 19.44 5.53
CA LEU A 181 10.90 19.26 6.81
C LEU A 181 11.40 20.57 7.41
N PHE A 182 11.72 21.56 6.58
CA PHE A 182 12.29 22.85 6.99
C PHE A 182 11.28 23.85 7.53
N ILE A 183 9.98 23.55 7.48
CA ILE A 183 8.92 24.43 8.00
C ILE A 183 8.44 23.86 9.35
N PRO A 184 8.85 24.38 10.51
CA PRO A 184 8.71 23.69 11.80
C PRO A 184 7.28 23.28 12.16
N ILE A 185 6.30 24.15 11.97
CA ILE A 185 4.88 23.88 12.31
C ILE A 185 4.28 22.86 11.34
N VAL A 186 4.49 23.05 10.03
CA VAL A 186 3.99 22.15 8.99
C VAL A 186 4.62 20.76 9.12
N ASN A 187 5.90 20.70 9.52
CA ASN A 187 6.64 19.47 9.74
C ASN A 187 5.95 18.58 10.79
N ILE A 188 5.40 19.13 11.87
CA ILE A 188 4.66 18.33 12.88
C ILE A 188 3.47 17.60 12.24
N PHE A 189 2.65 18.30 11.45
CA PHE A 189 1.49 17.68 10.78
C PHE A 189 1.92 16.60 9.79
N ILE A 190 3.00 16.84 9.04
CA ILE A 190 3.55 15.88 8.08
C ILE A 190 4.09 14.64 8.79
N ILE A 191 4.79 14.84 9.92
CA ILE A 191 5.28 13.75 10.77
C ILE A 191 4.12 12.89 11.26
N LEU A 192 3.06 13.51 11.79
CA LEU A 192 1.87 12.81 12.28
C LEU A 192 1.16 12.05 11.16
N TYR A 193 1.06 12.65 9.97
CA TYR A 193 0.52 12.00 8.78
C TYR A 193 1.35 10.77 8.37
N ALA A 194 2.68 10.92 8.28
CA ALA A 194 3.58 9.81 7.95
C ALA A 194 3.52 8.69 9.00
N CYS A 195 3.40 9.04 10.29
CA CYS A 195 3.19 8.08 11.38
C CYS A 195 1.84 7.36 11.26
N SER A 196 0.79 8.03 10.82
CA SER A 196 -0.51 7.40 10.56
C SER A 196 -0.41 6.42 9.39
N LEU A 197 0.25 6.81 8.29
CA LEU A 197 0.46 5.92 7.15
C LEU A 197 1.26 4.67 7.53
N ALA A 198 2.33 4.84 8.31
CA ALA A 198 3.16 3.74 8.79
C ALA A 198 2.37 2.77 9.69
N LYS A 199 1.49 3.30 10.55
CA LYS A 199 0.58 2.50 11.38
C LYS A 199 -0.39 1.69 10.51
N ASP A 200 -1.10 2.38 9.60
CA ASP A 200 -2.08 1.73 8.73
C ASP A 200 -1.42 0.66 7.83
N GLU A 201 -0.17 0.88 7.39
CA GLU A 201 0.60 -0.11 6.61
C GLU A 201 0.98 -1.33 7.45
N TYR A 202 1.43 -1.09 8.68
CA TYR A 202 1.79 -2.16 9.62
C TYR A 202 0.58 -3.05 9.96
N GLU A 203 -0.54 -2.45 10.36
CA GLU A 203 -1.76 -3.15 10.73
C GLU A 203 -2.31 -3.97 9.55
N HIS A 204 -2.31 -3.41 8.34
CA HIS A 204 -2.75 -4.10 7.13
C HIS A 204 -1.89 -5.33 6.80
N GLU A 205 -0.57 -5.20 6.89
CA GLU A 205 0.34 -6.32 6.58
C GLU A 205 0.35 -7.40 7.67
N CYS A 206 0.15 -7.04 8.94
CA CYS A 206 -0.09 -8.00 10.02
C CYS A 206 -1.40 -8.75 9.82
N TYR A 207 -2.49 -8.04 9.53
CA TYR A 207 -3.78 -8.64 9.22
C TYR A 207 -3.71 -9.62 8.04
N LYS A 208 -3.00 -9.24 6.96
CA LYS A 208 -2.74 -10.16 5.83
C LYS A 208 -1.96 -11.40 6.24
N ALA A 209 -0.93 -11.25 7.07
CA ALA A 209 -0.13 -12.38 7.54
C ALA A 209 -0.95 -13.32 8.43
N ASP A 210 -1.88 -12.80 9.23
CA ASP A 210 -2.76 -13.61 10.06
C ASP A 210 -3.81 -14.36 9.21
N ILE A 211 -4.42 -13.69 8.22
CA ILE A 211 -5.28 -14.35 7.23
C ILE A 211 -4.53 -15.49 6.54
N GLU A 212 -3.31 -15.22 6.07
CA GLU A 212 -2.50 -16.22 5.39
C GLU A 212 -2.25 -17.43 6.28
N LYS A 213 -1.89 -17.23 7.56
CA LYS A 213 -1.73 -18.31 8.53
C LYS A 213 -3.00 -19.14 8.73
N THR A 214 -4.17 -18.50 8.71
CA THR A 214 -5.45 -19.23 8.81
C THR A 214 -5.82 -19.99 7.54
N ARG A 215 -5.27 -19.60 6.38
CA ARG A 215 -5.62 -20.15 5.06
C ARG A 215 -4.62 -21.17 4.51
N VAL A 216 -3.50 -21.43 5.19
CA VAL A 216 -2.38 -22.27 4.71
C VAL A 216 -2.85 -23.59 4.08
N ASP A 217 -3.91 -24.20 4.62
CA ASP A 217 -4.42 -25.51 4.16
C ASP A 217 -5.81 -25.44 3.50
N SER A 218 -6.31 -24.25 3.19
CA SER A 218 -7.72 -24.06 2.84
C SER A 218 -8.05 -24.29 1.35
N ASP A 219 -7.05 -24.29 0.46
CA ASP A 219 -7.18 -24.46 -1.00
C ASP A 219 -8.39 -23.69 -1.58
N ILE A 220 -8.72 -22.51 -1.01
CA ILE A 220 -10.01 -21.84 -1.23
C ILE A 220 -10.24 -21.40 -2.67
N CYS A 221 -9.16 -21.28 -3.46
CA CYS A 221 -9.21 -20.90 -4.87
C CYS A 221 -9.00 -22.09 -5.82
N LYS A 222 -8.94 -23.33 -5.31
CA LYS A 222 -8.81 -24.55 -6.12
C LYS A 222 -10.15 -24.93 -6.77
N THR A 223 -10.39 -24.39 -7.95
CA THR A 223 -11.55 -24.68 -8.80
C THR A 223 -11.42 -26.01 -9.55
N LYS A 224 -12.55 -26.51 -10.09
CA LYS A 224 -12.57 -27.70 -10.94
C LYS A 224 -11.84 -27.46 -12.25
N TYR A 225 -12.05 -26.29 -12.87
CA TYR A 225 -11.42 -25.89 -14.12
C TYR A 225 -10.38 -24.77 -13.90
N PRO A 226 -9.28 -24.76 -14.68
CA PRO A 226 -8.26 -23.72 -14.58
C PRO A 226 -8.80 -22.37 -15.06
N PHE A 227 -8.17 -21.29 -14.60
CA PHE A 227 -8.50 -19.93 -15.02
C PHE A 227 -7.69 -19.48 -16.23
N VAL A 228 -8.32 -18.72 -17.12
CA VAL A 228 -7.68 -17.96 -18.20
C VAL A 228 -7.97 -16.48 -17.98
N LEU A 229 -6.91 -15.71 -17.75
CA LEU A 229 -6.99 -14.26 -17.57
C LEU A 229 -6.90 -13.56 -18.94
N ILE A 230 -7.87 -12.70 -19.24
CA ILE A 230 -7.99 -12.02 -20.54
C ILE A 230 -7.97 -10.50 -20.32
N HIS A 231 -6.82 -9.88 -20.61
CA HIS A 231 -6.62 -8.43 -20.48
C HIS A 231 -7.42 -7.58 -21.48
N GLY A 232 -7.52 -6.28 -21.20
CA GLY A 232 -8.10 -5.27 -22.07
C GLY A 232 -7.08 -4.65 -23.04
N VAL A 233 -7.42 -3.47 -23.60
CA VAL A 233 -6.54 -2.76 -24.53
C VAL A 233 -5.31 -2.14 -23.87
N GLY A 234 -4.26 -1.99 -24.67
CA GLY A 234 -3.09 -1.17 -24.33
C GLY A 234 -2.09 -1.81 -23.37
N PHE A 235 -2.27 -3.09 -23.04
CA PHE A 235 -1.35 -3.85 -22.19
C PHE A 235 -1.19 -5.27 -22.69
N ARG A 236 -0.08 -5.89 -22.27
CA ARG A 236 0.25 -7.30 -22.50
C ARG A 236 0.52 -7.99 -21.18
N ASP A 237 0.26 -9.29 -21.13
CA ASP A 237 0.62 -10.14 -20.00
C ASP A 237 2.13 -10.49 -20.05
N PHE A 238 2.99 -9.53 -19.70
CA PHE A 238 4.42 -9.79 -19.59
C PHE A 238 4.78 -10.52 -18.28
N LYS A 239 5.76 -11.43 -18.36
CA LYS A 239 6.27 -12.20 -17.20
C LYS A 239 6.70 -11.31 -16.02
N TYR A 240 7.26 -10.12 -16.29
CA TYR A 240 7.80 -9.22 -15.26
C TYR A 240 6.93 -7.99 -14.95
N ILE A 241 6.12 -7.54 -15.91
CA ILE A 241 5.16 -6.43 -15.75
C ILE A 241 3.78 -6.99 -16.08
N ASN A 242 3.24 -7.73 -15.11
CA ASN A 242 1.95 -8.38 -15.26
C ASN A 242 0.82 -7.35 -15.20
N TYR A 243 -0.09 -7.41 -16.17
CA TYR A 243 -1.32 -6.60 -16.24
C TYR A 243 -2.18 -6.73 -14.98
N TRP A 244 -2.23 -7.94 -14.43
CA TRP A 244 -3.04 -8.33 -13.28
C TRP A 244 -2.36 -8.05 -11.92
N GLY A 245 -1.27 -7.27 -11.92
CA GLY A 245 -0.58 -6.84 -10.70
C GLY A 245 -0.16 -8.02 -9.81
N ARG A 246 -0.61 -8.00 -8.55
CA ARG A 246 -0.35 -9.03 -7.53
C ARG A 246 -1.38 -10.16 -7.52
N ILE A 247 -2.49 -10.04 -8.25
CA ILE A 247 -3.66 -10.93 -8.17
C ILE A 247 -3.30 -12.40 -8.49
N PRO A 248 -2.66 -12.72 -9.63
CA PRO A 248 -2.44 -14.13 -10.00
C PRO A 248 -1.57 -14.87 -9.00
N LYS A 249 -0.57 -14.19 -8.43
CA LYS A 249 0.34 -14.79 -7.46
C LYS A 249 -0.41 -15.22 -6.19
N GLU A 250 -1.34 -14.40 -5.71
CA GLU A 250 -2.12 -14.76 -4.53
C GLU A 250 -3.13 -15.86 -4.84
N LEU A 251 -3.82 -15.80 -5.98
CA LEU A 251 -4.75 -16.86 -6.37
C LEU A 251 -4.06 -18.23 -6.51
N ILE A 252 -2.86 -18.28 -7.14
CA ILE A 252 -2.06 -19.51 -7.27
C ILE A 252 -1.66 -20.05 -5.89
N LYS A 253 -1.23 -19.17 -4.99
CA LYS A 253 -0.88 -19.54 -3.62
C LYS A 253 -2.07 -20.15 -2.84
N GLN A 254 -3.29 -19.75 -3.19
CA GLN A 254 -4.54 -20.27 -2.62
C GLN A 254 -5.10 -21.47 -3.42
N GLY A 255 -4.32 -22.06 -4.33
CA GLY A 255 -4.64 -23.31 -5.04
C GLY A 255 -5.21 -23.16 -6.45
N ALA A 256 -5.34 -21.94 -6.99
CA ALA A 256 -5.83 -21.74 -8.36
C ALA A 256 -4.77 -22.12 -9.41
N THR A 257 -5.20 -22.76 -10.50
CA THR A 257 -4.38 -22.93 -11.71
C THR A 257 -4.69 -21.80 -12.68
N ILE A 258 -3.70 -21.00 -13.05
CA ILE A 258 -3.89 -19.79 -13.87
C ILE A 258 -3.05 -19.82 -15.15
N TYR A 259 -3.71 -19.52 -16.25
CA TYR A 259 -3.15 -19.24 -17.56
C TYR A 259 -3.52 -17.81 -18.01
N TYR A 260 -2.82 -17.33 -19.03
CA TYR A 260 -3.04 -16.03 -19.65
C TYR A 260 -3.51 -16.21 -21.10
N GLY A 261 -4.43 -15.36 -21.55
CA GLY A 261 -4.92 -15.36 -22.93
C GLY A 261 -3.84 -14.99 -23.94
N ASN A 262 -2.89 -14.10 -23.56
CA ASN A 262 -1.79 -13.64 -24.40
C ASN A 262 -2.22 -13.08 -25.77
N GLN A 263 -3.43 -12.54 -25.84
CA GLN A 263 -3.93 -11.85 -27.02
C GLN A 263 -3.22 -10.50 -27.23
N GLU A 264 -3.43 -9.88 -28.40
CA GLU A 264 -2.76 -8.62 -28.74
C GLU A 264 -3.30 -7.44 -27.92
N ALA A 265 -2.42 -6.47 -27.62
CA ALA A 265 -2.77 -5.30 -26.82
C ALA A 265 -3.74 -4.38 -27.56
N PHE A 266 -3.60 -4.25 -28.87
CA PHE A 266 -4.44 -3.41 -29.71
C PHE A 266 -4.81 -4.11 -31.03
N ALA A 267 -5.57 -5.20 -30.97
CA ALA A 267 -6.22 -5.78 -32.15
C ALA A 267 -7.75 -5.77 -32.00
N THR A 268 -8.47 -6.09 -33.09
CA THR A 268 -9.93 -6.14 -33.07
C THR A 268 -10.45 -7.23 -32.14
N VAL A 269 -11.74 -7.16 -31.79
CA VAL A 269 -12.39 -8.19 -30.96
C VAL A 269 -12.31 -9.58 -31.60
N GLU A 270 -12.50 -9.65 -32.92
CA GLU A 270 -12.50 -10.88 -33.71
C GLU A 270 -11.12 -11.51 -33.75
N TYR A 271 -10.08 -10.72 -34.01
CA TYR A 271 -8.70 -11.21 -34.07
C TYR A 271 -8.26 -11.78 -32.72
N ASN A 272 -8.46 -11.02 -31.64
CA ASN A 272 -8.11 -11.48 -30.30
C ASN A 272 -8.92 -12.72 -29.89
N ALA A 273 -10.19 -12.82 -30.29
CA ALA A 273 -11.00 -14.00 -30.02
C ALA A 273 -10.42 -15.28 -30.64
N HIS A 274 -9.80 -15.19 -31.82
CA HIS A 274 -9.09 -16.33 -32.43
C HIS A 274 -7.84 -16.71 -31.64
N ASP A 275 -7.02 -15.73 -31.25
CA ASP A 275 -5.83 -16.00 -30.42
C ASP A 275 -6.20 -16.66 -29.08
N ILE A 276 -7.26 -16.17 -28.42
CA ILE A 276 -7.76 -16.73 -27.15
C ILE A 276 -8.29 -18.15 -27.37
N LYS A 277 -9.02 -18.39 -28.46
CA LYS A 277 -9.52 -19.73 -28.83
C LYS A 277 -8.38 -20.72 -28.93
N ASP A 278 -7.35 -20.40 -29.71
CA ASP A 278 -6.19 -21.28 -29.90
C ASP A 278 -5.48 -21.53 -28.58
N LYS A 279 -5.37 -20.50 -27.73
CA LYS A 279 -4.79 -20.64 -26.40
C LYS A 279 -5.59 -21.60 -25.50
N ILE A 280 -6.90 -21.48 -25.45
CA ILE A 280 -7.77 -22.36 -24.64
C ILE A 280 -7.72 -23.80 -25.15
N LEU A 281 -7.77 -24.01 -26.46
CA LEU A 281 -7.67 -25.36 -27.04
C LEU A 281 -6.34 -26.03 -26.69
N ASN A 282 -5.23 -25.27 -26.70
CA ASN A 282 -3.94 -25.77 -26.26
C ASN A 282 -3.93 -26.12 -24.77
N ILE A 283 -4.51 -25.28 -23.90
CA ILE A 283 -4.61 -25.58 -22.46
C ILE A 283 -5.42 -26.86 -22.22
N VAL A 284 -6.57 -27.00 -22.86
CA VAL A 284 -7.42 -28.21 -22.79
C VAL A 284 -6.64 -29.45 -23.24
N LYS A 285 -5.89 -29.34 -24.33
CA LYS A 285 -5.04 -30.43 -24.86
C LYS A 285 -3.90 -30.81 -23.91
N GLU A 286 -3.21 -29.83 -23.33
CA GLU A 286 -2.05 -30.05 -22.46
C GLU A 286 -2.43 -30.57 -21.07
N THR A 287 -3.55 -30.08 -20.53
CA THR A 287 -3.97 -30.40 -19.14
C THR A 287 -4.99 -31.52 -19.06
N GLY A 288 -5.68 -31.82 -20.16
CA GLY A 288 -6.83 -32.73 -20.17
C GLY A 288 -8.08 -32.15 -19.49
N CYS A 289 -8.10 -30.86 -19.15
CA CYS A 289 -9.29 -30.24 -18.56
C CYS A 289 -10.41 -30.11 -19.60
N GLU A 290 -11.66 -30.38 -19.21
CA GLU A 290 -12.79 -30.31 -20.15
C GLU A 290 -13.14 -28.85 -20.53
N LYS A 291 -12.99 -27.95 -19.58
CA LYS A 291 -13.36 -26.53 -19.68
C LYS A 291 -12.36 -25.64 -18.97
N VAL A 292 -12.52 -24.32 -19.15
CA VAL A 292 -11.80 -23.27 -18.41
C VAL A 292 -12.77 -22.26 -17.80
N ASN A 293 -12.32 -21.57 -16.75
CA ASN A 293 -12.97 -20.38 -16.20
C ASN A 293 -12.27 -19.11 -16.72
N ILE A 294 -13.02 -18.15 -17.23
CA ILE A 294 -12.46 -16.91 -17.76
C ILE A 294 -12.63 -15.78 -16.73
N ILE A 295 -11.57 -15.03 -16.48
CA ILE A 295 -11.66 -13.71 -15.85
C ILE A 295 -11.16 -12.68 -16.86
N ALA A 296 -12.04 -11.79 -17.27
CA ALA A 296 -11.81 -10.84 -18.33
C ALA A 296 -11.95 -9.41 -17.82
N HIS A 297 -11.12 -8.50 -18.30
CA HIS A 297 -11.18 -7.08 -17.93
C HIS A 297 -11.34 -6.20 -19.16
N SER A 298 -12.17 -5.15 -19.06
CA SER A 298 -12.32 -4.14 -20.12
C SER A 298 -12.67 -4.79 -21.47
N LYS A 299 -11.95 -4.50 -22.56
CA LYS A 299 -12.12 -5.14 -23.89
C LYS A 299 -12.12 -6.67 -23.83
N GLY A 300 -11.34 -7.29 -22.93
CA GLY A 300 -11.23 -8.74 -22.82
C GLY A 300 -12.58 -9.45 -22.63
N GLY A 301 -13.56 -8.77 -22.02
CA GLY A 301 -14.91 -9.32 -21.89
C GLY A 301 -15.66 -9.42 -23.21
N LEU A 302 -15.42 -8.49 -24.15
CA LEU A 302 -15.96 -8.55 -25.51
C LEU A 302 -15.25 -9.64 -26.32
N ASP A 303 -13.93 -9.73 -26.23
CA ASP A 303 -13.11 -10.75 -26.89
C ASP A 303 -13.58 -12.16 -26.52
N ALA A 304 -13.75 -12.41 -25.21
CA ALA A 304 -14.22 -13.69 -24.70
C ALA A 304 -15.66 -14.00 -25.12
N ARG A 305 -16.57 -13.01 -25.08
CA ARG A 305 -17.96 -13.20 -25.54
C ARG A 305 -18.04 -13.53 -27.02
N TYR A 306 -17.26 -12.85 -27.86
CA TYR A 306 -17.19 -13.16 -29.29
C TYR A 306 -16.68 -14.58 -29.52
N MET A 307 -15.57 -14.94 -28.86
CA MET A 307 -14.99 -16.27 -28.94
C MET A 307 -16.01 -17.36 -28.56
N ILE A 308 -16.69 -17.20 -27.42
CA ILE A 308 -17.67 -18.17 -26.93
C ILE A 308 -18.82 -18.34 -27.91
N SER A 309 -19.36 -17.24 -28.44
CA SER A 309 -20.57 -17.23 -29.27
C SER A 309 -20.30 -17.55 -30.74
N LYS A 310 -19.42 -16.79 -31.41
CA LYS A 310 -19.19 -16.89 -32.87
C LYS A 310 -18.17 -17.94 -33.25
N LEU A 311 -17.24 -18.30 -32.36
CA LEU A 311 -16.21 -19.30 -32.64
C LEU A 311 -16.51 -20.68 -32.05
N ASP A 312 -17.74 -20.88 -31.56
CA ASP A 312 -18.29 -22.12 -30.98
C ASP A 312 -17.45 -22.69 -29.82
N MET A 313 -16.98 -21.79 -28.94
CA MET A 313 -16.13 -22.17 -27.80
C MET A 313 -16.91 -22.42 -26.50
N GLY A 314 -18.24 -22.30 -26.50
CA GLY A 314 -19.06 -22.48 -25.30
C GLY A 314 -18.89 -23.84 -24.61
N LYS A 315 -18.58 -24.91 -25.35
CA LYS A 315 -18.31 -26.24 -24.77
C LYS A 315 -17.02 -26.32 -23.96
N TYR A 316 -16.06 -25.41 -24.19
CA TYR A 316 -14.77 -25.35 -23.50
C TYR A 316 -14.73 -24.30 -22.39
N VAL A 317 -15.83 -23.57 -22.14
CA VAL A 317 -15.88 -22.52 -21.12
C VAL A 317 -16.93 -22.88 -20.08
N ALA A 318 -16.54 -22.86 -18.81
CA ALA A 318 -17.42 -23.13 -17.68
C ALA A 318 -18.05 -21.84 -17.16
N SER A 319 -17.23 -20.80 -16.99
CA SER A 319 -17.68 -19.48 -16.56
C SER A 319 -16.88 -18.36 -17.22
N ILE A 320 -17.47 -17.17 -17.23
CA ILE A 320 -16.81 -15.90 -17.57
C ILE A 320 -17.21 -14.83 -16.54
N THR A 321 -16.18 -14.25 -15.93
CA THR A 321 -16.29 -13.12 -15.00
C THR A 321 -15.74 -11.87 -15.68
N MET A 322 -16.60 -10.88 -15.94
CA MET A 322 -16.21 -9.65 -16.63
C MET A 322 -16.08 -8.49 -15.64
N MET A 323 -14.91 -7.87 -15.62
CA MET A 323 -14.56 -6.74 -14.76
C MET A 323 -14.54 -5.47 -15.60
N SER A 324 -15.48 -4.56 -15.37
CA SER A 324 -15.54 -3.25 -16.04
C SER A 324 -15.47 -3.32 -17.58
N SER A 325 -16.12 -4.31 -18.18
CA SER A 325 -16.14 -4.46 -19.66
C SER A 325 -17.18 -3.54 -20.30
N PRO A 326 -16.87 -2.80 -21.38
CA PRO A 326 -17.78 -1.83 -21.98
C PRO A 326 -18.83 -2.50 -22.88
N HIS A 327 -19.75 -3.29 -22.30
CA HIS A 327 -20.71 -4.08 -23.08
C HIS A 327 -21.69 -3.25 -23.89
N ARG A 328 -21.97 -2.01 -23.51
CA ARG A 328 -22.84 -1.09 -24.26
C ARG A 328 -22.06 0.07 -24.87
N GLY A 329 -20.75 -0.09 -24.97
CA GLY A 329 -19.84 0.93 -25.45
C GLY A 329 -19.62 2.06 -24.45
N VAL A 330 -18.94 3.10 -24.89
CA VAL A 330 -18.62 4.29 -24.12
C VAL A 330 -19.02 5.49 -24.98
N LYS A 331 -19.94 6.34 -24.50
CA LYS A 331 -20.45 7.47 -25.29
C LYS A 331 -19.36 8.46 -25.68
N PHE A 332 -18.33 8.61 -24.86
CA PHE A 332 -17.17 9.42 -25.21
C PHE A 332 -16.47 8.93 -26.49
N VAL A 333 -16.46 7.61 -26.74
CA VAL A 333 -15.90 7.05 -27.97
C VAL A 333 -16.74 7.41 -29.18
N ASP A 334 -18.06 7.59 -29.04
CA ASP A 334 -18.91 8.08 -30.14
C ASP A 334 -18.45 9.47 -30.59
N ILE A 335 -18.12 10.35 -29.63
CA ILE A 335 -17.57 11.68 -29.90
C ILE A 335 -16.22 11.57 -30.61
N ALA A 336 -15.33 10.69 -30.15
CA ALA A 336 -14.05 10.45 -30.82
C ALA A 336 -14.23 9.91 -32.24
N CYS A 337 -15.28 9.11 -32.50
CA CYS A 337 -15.60 8.61 -33.84
C CYS A 337 -16.06 9.70 -34.82
N HIS A 338 -16.47 10.88 -34.33
CA HIS A 338 -16.81 12.05 -35.16
C HIS A 338 -15.60 12.90 -35.57
N LEU A 339 -14.39 12.59 -35.08
CA LEU A 339 -13.16 13.22 -35.58
C LEU A 339 -13.00 12.98 -37.09
N PRO A 340 -12.48 13.96 -37.86
CA PRO A 340 -12.18 13.76 -39.27
C PRO A 340 -11.32 12.49 -39.48
N ASN A 341 -11.74 11.61 -40.39
CA ASN A 341 -11.10 10.32 -40.62
C ASN A 341 -9.58 10.41 -40.88
N ILE A 342 -9.12 11.50 -41.48
CA ILE A 342 -7.69 11.76 -41.73
C ILE A 342 -6.92 11.86 -40.41
N ILE A 343 -7.45 12.62 -39.44
CA ILE A 343 -6.84 12.81 -38.12
C ILE A 343 -6.85 11.50 -37.35
N TYR A 344 -7.99 10.79 -37.34
CA TYR A 344 -8.11 9.51 -36.64
C TYR A 344 -7.14 8.46 -37.18
N LYS A 345 -7.04 8.33 -38.51
CA LYS A 345 -6.08 7.41 -39.15
C LYS A 345 -4.63 7.79 -38.86
N TYR A 346 -4.32 9.07 -38.76
CA TYR A 346 -2.98 9.51 -38.39
C TYR A 346 -2.63 9.10 -36.94
N ILE A 347 -3.55 9.34 -36.00
CA ILE A 347 -3.40 8.91 -34.60
C ILE A 347 -3.26 7.38 -34.53
N ALA A 348 -4.13 6.65 -35.23
CA ALA A 348 -4.09 5.19 -35.27
C ALA A 348 -2.72 4.67 -35.74
N LYS A 349 -2.16 5.23 -36.82
CA LYS A 349 -0.82 4.85 -37.30
C LYS A 349 0.28 5.03 -36.26
N ILE A 350 0.21 6.07 -35.43
CA ILE A 350 1.18 6.30 -34.35
C ILE A 350 1.07 5.19 -33.31
N PHE A 351 -0.15 4.87 -32.87
CA PHE A 351 -0.39 3.81 -31.90
C PHE A 351 -0.04 2.42 -32.45
N ASP A 352 -0.41 2.12 -33.69
CA ASP A 352 -0.09 0.84 -34.35
C ASP A 352 1.43 0.64 -34.44
N LYS A 353 2.18 1.68 -34.83
CA LYS A 353 3.64 1.62 -34.86
C LYS A 353 4.23 1.39 -33.46
N TYR A 354 3.68 2.04 -32.45
CA TYR A 354 4.12 1.88 -31.06
C TYR A 354 3.85 0.47 -30.54
N PHE A 355 2.63 -0.05 -30.69
CA PHE A 355 2.29 -1.40 -30.22
C PHE A 355 2.96 -2.50 -31.04
N LYS A 356 3.20 -2.29 -32.34
CA LYS A 356 4.02 -3.19 -33.15
C LYS A 356 5.46 -3.27 -32.63
N PHE A 357 6.03 -2.13 -32.22
CA PHE A 357 7.36 -2.09 -31.59
C PHE A 357 7.37 -2.80 -30.23
N LEU A 358 6.30 -2.70 -29.44
CA LEU A 358 6.11 -3.48 -28.21
C LEU A 358 5.78 -4.97 -28.45
N GLY A 359 5.64 -5.34 -29.72
CA GLY A 359 5.61 -6.71 -30.21
C GLY A 359 4.25 -7.20 -30.69
N ASP A 360 3.24 -6.32 -30.84
CA ASP A 360 1.97 -6.70 -31.46
C ASP A 360 2.21 -7.12 -32.91
N LYS A 361 1.69 -8.29 -33.30
CA LYS A 361 1.90 -8.80 -34.66
C LYS A 361 1.13 -7.93 -35.67
N ASN A 362 -0.14 -7.69 -35.37
CA ASN A 362 -1.09 -7.01 -36.23
C ASN A 362 -1.94 -5.99 -35.44
N PRO A 363 -1.36 -4.90 -34.93
CA PRO A 363 -2.15 -3.89 -34.24
C PRO A 363 -3.09 -3.15 -35.21
N ASP A 364 -4.33 -2.94 -34.79
CA ASP A 364 -5.37 -2.19 -35.48
C ASP A 364 -6.11 -1.28 -34.48
N PHE A 365 -5.44 -0.20 -34.09
CA PHE A 365 -6.00 0.82 -33.22
C PHE A 365 -7.25 1.43 -33.82
N TYR A 366 -7.27 1.67 -35.14
CA TYR A 366 -8.37 2.34 -35.83
C TYR A 366 -9.69 1.58 -35.63
N THR A 367 -9.71 0.29 -35.91
CA THR A 367 -10.92 -0.53 -35.81
C THR A 367 -11.23 -0.86 -34.36
N ALA A 368 -10.22 -1.27 -33.58
CA ALA A 368 -10.42 -1.72 -32.20
C ALA A 368 -11.05 -0.64 -31.30
N THR A 369 -10.61 0.61 -31.44
CA THR A 369 -11.16 1.71 -30.64
C THR A 369 -12.60 2.08 -31.02
N ARG A 370 -12.96 1.97 -32.31
CA ARG A 370 -14.35 2.21 -32.78
C ARG A 370 -15.31 1.13 -32.32
N GLN A 371 -14.85 -0.10 -32.06
CA GLN A 371 -15.66 -1.18 -31.50
C GLN A 371 -16.19 -0.85 -30.08
N PHE A 372 -15.61 0.14 -29.39
CA PHE A 372 -16.12 0.65 -28.11
C PHE A 372 -17.21 1.72 -28.23
N SER A 373 -17.56 2.16 -29.44
CA SER A 373 -18.70 3.05 -29.63
C SER A 373 -20.01 2.36 -29.23
N THR A 374 -21.01 3.14 -28.83
CA THR A 374 -22.33 2.61 -28.45
C THR A 374 -23.02 1.93 -29.63
N TYR A 375 -22.84 2.46 -30.85
CA TYR A 375 -23.35 1.87 -32.08
C TYR A 375 -22.77 0.47 -32.33
N HIS A 376 -21.44 0.32 -32.35
CA HIS A 376 -20.82 -0.98 -32.62
C HIS A 376 -21.11 -1.97 -31.49
N SER A 377 -21.14 -1.52 -30.23
CA SER A 377 -21.48 -2.38 -29.09
C SER A 377 -22.94 -2.86 -29.12
N LYS A 378 -23.86 -2.04 -29.62
CA LYS A 378 -25.25 -2.47 -29.84
C LYS A 378 -25.32 -3.59 -30.88
N ASN A 379 -24.72 -3.40 -32.06
CA ASN A 379 -24.68 -4.41 -33.12
C ASN A 379 -23.99 -5.70 -32.63
N PHE A 380 -22.90 -5.56 -31.88
CA PHE A 380 -22.22 -6.67 -31.22
C PHE A 380 -23.18 -7.46 -30.33
N ASN A 381 -23.98 -6.81 -29.48
CA ASN A 381 -24.92 -7.52 -28.60
C ASN A 381 -26.13 -8.11 -29.35
N GLU A 382 -26.49 -7.58 -30.52
CA GLU A 382 -27.51 -8.15 -31.39
C GLU A 382 -27.02 -9.48 -31.98
N GLU A 383 -25.76 -9.56 -32.38
CA GLU A 383 -25.18 -10.76 -32.98
C GLU A 383 -24.59 -11.77 -31.97
N ILE A 384 -24.02 -11.30 -30.87
CA ILE A 384 -23.25 -12.10 -29.91
C ILE A 384 -24.12 -12.39 -28.69
N LYS A 385 -24.74 -13.58 -28.71
CA LYS A 385 -25.60 -14.08 -27.64
C LYS A 385 -24.84 -14.97 -26.67
N ASP A 386 -25.27 -14.94 -25.41
CA ASP A 386 -24.76 -15.83 -24.37
C ASP A 386 -25.09 -17.29 -24.70
N VAL A 387 -24.12 -18.17 -24.52
CA VAL A 387 -24.25 -19.60 -24.84
C VAL A 387 -24.74 -20.37 -23.62
N LYS A 388 -25.77 -21.20 -23.80
CA LYS A 388 -26.32 -22.03 -22.73
C LYS A 388 -25.25 -22.97 -22.16
N GLY A 389 -25.17 -23.05 -20.83
CA GLY A 389 -24.20 -23.91 -20.14
C GLY A 389 -22.87 -23.23 -19.80
N VAL A 390 -22.71 -21.95 -20.17
CA VAL A 390 -21.64 -21.06 -19.69
C VAL A 390 -22.25 -20.10 -18.65
N TYR A 391 -21.59 -19.94 -17.51
CA TYR A 391 -22.02 -18.98 -16.49
C TYR A 391 -21.41 -17.60 -16.73
N TYR A 392 -22.26 -16.58 -16.90
CA TYR A 392 -21.85 -15.20 -17.15
C TYR A 392 -22.11 -14.34 -15.92
N GLN A 393 -21.08 -13.68 -15.41
CA GLN A 393 -21.22 -12.68 -14.35
C GLN A 393 -20.37 -11.44 -14.62
N SER A 394 -20.79 -10.31 -14.06
CA SER A 394 -20.06 -9.05 -14.22
C SER A 394 -20.02 -8.21 -12.97
N TYR A 395 -18.96 -7.40 -12.89
CA TYR A 395 -18.73 -6.40 -11.87
C TYR A 395 -18.39 -5.06 -12.53
N ALA A 396 -18.84 -3.97 -11.91
CA ALA A 396 -18.41 -2.63 -12.26
C ALA A 396 -17.55 -2.04 -11.14
N THR A 397 -16.70 -1.06 -11.46
CA THR A 397 -16.04 -0.21 -10.46
C THR A 397 -16.46 1.25 -10.65
N VAL A 398 -16.12 2.12 -9.70
CA VAL A 398 -16.46 3.54 -9.77
C VAL A 398 -15.42 4.40 -9.07
N MET A 399 -14.96 5.44 -9.77
CA MET A 399 -14.15 6.51 -9.19
C MET A 399 -15.05 7.47 -8.42
N SER A 400 -14.59 7.94 -7.26
CA SER A 400 -15.37 8.90 -6.46
C SER A 400 -15.31 10.33 -7.03
N ASN A 401 -14.23 10.69 -7.73
CA ASN A 401 -14.05 11.98 -8.41
C ASN A 401 -12.90 11.94 -9.43
N LEU A 402 -12.69 13.06 -10.14
CA LEU A 402 -11.68 13.21 -11.19
C LEU A 402 -10.22 13.07 -10.70
N PHE A 403 -9.93 13.31 -9.42
CA PHE A 403 -8.58 13.16 -8.85
C PHE A 403 -8.28 11.74 -8.37
N SER A 404 -9.22 10.81 -8.57
CA SER A 404 -9.09 9.42 -8.12
C SER A 404 -8.00 8.68 -8.89
N ASP A 405 -7.79 9.04 -10.15
CA ASP A 405 -6.78 8.46 -11.01
C ASP A 405 -6.26 9.51 -11.99
N TYR A 406 -5.00 9.93 -11.82
CA TYR A 406 -4.40 10.99 -12.63
C TYR A 406 -4.29 10.64 -14.12
N ILE A 407 -4.27 9.35 -14.48
CA ILE A 407 -4.23 8.90 -15.88
C ILE A 407 -5.64 8.99 -16.50
N LEU A 408 -6.68 8.74 -15.70
CA LEU A 408 -8.07 8.63 -16.17
C LEU A 408 -8.89 9.90 -15.91
N THR A 409 -8.29 10.98 -15.39
CA THR A 409 -8.97 12.24 -15.09
C THR A 409 -9.80 12.76 -16.26
N ILE A 410 -9.20 12.83 -17.46
CA ILE A 410 -9.85 13.41 -18.64
C ILE A 410 -10.97 12.49 -19.14
N PRO A 411 -10.73 11.19 -19.41
CA PRO A 411 -11.80 10.27 -19.77
C PRO A 411 -12.93 10.21 -18.73
N TYR A 412 -12.61 10.20 -17.43
CA TYR A 412 -13.60 10.24 -16.33
C TYR A 412 -14.56 11.41 -16.49
N MET A 413 -14.05 12.61 -16.77
CA MET A 413 -14.89 13.80 -16.94
C MET A 413 -15.88 13.64 -18.10
N PHE A 414 -15.42 13.17 -19.25
CA PHE A 414 -16.28 12.99 -20.42
C PHE A 414 -17.35 11.93 -20.20
N VAL A 415 -16.99 10.79 -19.61
CA VAL A 415 -17.95 9.72 -19.29
C VAL A 415 -18.91 10.20 -18.19
N LYS A 416 -18.43 10.96 -17.21
CA LYS A 416 -19.27 11.54 -16.14
C LYS A 416 -20.35 12.47 -16.69
N LEU A 417 -19.99 13.29 -17.67
CA LEU A 417 -20.92 14.23 -18.33
C LEU A 417 -21.95 13.53 -19.22
N THR A 418 -21.62 12.37 -19.80
CA THR A 418 -22.46 11.70 -20.82
C THR A 418 -23.24 10.49 -20.28
N GLU A 419 -22.73 9.82 -19.25
CA GLU A 419 -23.24 8.54 -18.73
C GLU A 419 -23.31 8.47 -17.20
N GLY A 420 -22.76 9.45 -16.48
CA GLY A 420 -22.76 9.47 -15.02
C GLY A 420 -21.63 8.65 -14.40
N ASP A 421 -21.93 7.92 -13.32
CA ASP A 421 -20.92 7.20 -12.53
C ASP A 421 -20.14 6.18 -13.37
N ASN A 422 -18.80 6.26 -13.28
CA ASN A 422 -17.87 5.48 -14.08
C ASN A 422 -16.54 5.26 -13.35
N ASP A 423 -15.75 4.31 -13.85
CA ASP A 423 -14.43 3.96 -13.32
C ASP A 423 -13.26 4.71 -13.97
N GLY A 424 -13.57 5.75 -14.75
CA GLY A 424 -12.62 6.50 -15.55
C GLY A 424 -12.73 6.19 -17.04
N LEU A 425 -13.22 5.02 -17.45
CA LEU A 425 -13.38 4.67 -18.87
C LEU A 425 -14.76 4.12 -19.19
N VAL A 426 -15.35 3.34 -18.27
CA VAL A 426 -16.58 2.59 -18.50
C VAL A 426 -17.63 2.99 -17.47
N SER A 427 -18.83 3.33 -17.94
CA SER A 427 -19.97 3.61 -17.08
C SER A 427 -20.50 2.35 -16.42
N ILE A 428 -21.11 2.49 -15.24
CA ILE A 428 -21.73 1.34 -14.53
C ILE A 428 -22.75 0.63 -15.42
N ASN A 429 -23.54 1.39 -16.18
CA ASN A 429 -24.57 0.82 -17.06
C ASN A 429 -23.99 0.07 -18.25
N SER A 430 -22.85 0.52 -18.79
CA SER A 430 -22.15 -0.21 -19.84
C SER A 430 -21.53 -1.51 -19.32
N ALA A 431 -21.06 -1.53 -18.08
CA ALA A 431 -20.42 -2.70 -17.45
C ALA A 431 -21.37 -3.87 -17.09
N LYS A 432 -22.69 -3.65 -17.03
CA LYS A 432 -23.67 -4.69 -16.63
C LYS A 432 -23.86 -5.76 -17.70
N TRP A 433 -23.54 -7.02 -17.41
CA TRP A 433 -23.82 -8.18 -18.28
C TRP A 433 -24.01 -9.48 -17.49
N GLY A 434 -24.79 -10.43 -18.03
CA GLY A 434 -25.11 -11.69 -17.34
C GLY A 434 -25.69 -11.44 -15.93
N GLU A 435 -25.26 -12.24 -14.95
CA GLU A 435 -25.54 -11.97 -13.54
C GLU A 435 -24.66 -10.81 -13.05
N PHE A 436 -25.22 -9.60 -13.01
CA PHE A 436 -24.51 -8.43 -12.47
C PHE A 436 -24.41 -8.52 -10.94
N LYS A 437 -23.20 -8.73 -10.44
CA LYS A 437 -22.92 -8.96 -9.01
C LYS A 437 -22.77 -7.67 -8.20
N GLY A 438 -22.70 -6.52 -8.88
CA GLY A 438 -22.73 -5.20 -8.26
C GLY A 438 -21.57 -4.29 -8.66
N THR A 439 -21.57 -3.09 -8.09
CA THR A 439 -20.53 -2.08 -8.27
C THR A 439 -19.59 -2.08 -7.08
N LEU A 440 -18.33 -2.41 -7.30
CA LEU A 440 -17.26 -2.32 -6.31
C LEU A 440 -16.92 -0.84 -6.09
N LYS A 441 -16.98 -0.41 -4.84
CA LYS A 441 -16.67 0.96 -4.41
C LYS A 441 -16.08 0.96 -3.00
N ASN A 442 -15.35 2.01 -2.65
CA ASN A 442 -14.96 2.29 -1.27
C ASN A 442 -15.65 3.58 -0.78
N LYS A 443 -15.65 3.82 0.53
CA LYS A 443 -16.24 5.03 1.14
C LYS A 443 -15.28 6.23 1.11
N TYR A 444 -14.11 6.10 0.48
CA TYR A 444 -13.05 7.10 0.49
C TYR A 444 -13.06 7.95 -0.77
N PHE A 445 -12.32 9.05 -0.69
CA PHE A 445 -12.23 10.07 -1.73
C PHE A 445 -11.73 9.53 -3.08
N ARG A 446 -11.05 8.37 -3.14
CA ARG A 446 -10.51 7.82 -4.39
C ARG A 446 -11.50 6.91 -5.13
N GLY A 447 -12.40 6.19 -4.45
CA GLY A 447 -13.13 5.12 -5.13
C GLY A 447 -12.17 4.07 -5.72
N ILE A 448 -12.57 3.42 -6.79
CA ILE A 448 -11.82 2.35 -7.47
C ILE A 448 -11.83 2.64 -8.97
N SER A 449 -10.66 2.90 -9.56
CA SER A 449 -10.53 3.18 -10.99
C SER A 449 -10.52 1.91 -11.86
N HIS A 450 -10.59 2.10 -13.17
CA HIS A 450 -10.45 1.06 -14.18
C HIS A 450 -9.09 0.34 -14.10
N GLY A 451 -8.03 1.04 -13.68
CA GLY A 451 -6.71 0.43 -13.45
C GLY A 451 -6.58 -0.23 -12.07
N ASP A 452 -7.34 0.24 -11.08
CA ASP A 452 -7.26 -0.28 -9.72
C ASP A 452 -7.81 -1.70 -9.60
N ILE A 453 -8.82 -2.05 -10.40
CA ILE A 453 -9.48 -3.37 -10.36
C ILE A 453 -8.61 -4.51 -10.90
N ILE A 454 -7.52 -4.20 -11.59
CA ILE A 454 -6.49 -5.17 -12.03
C ILE A 454 -5.19 -5.03 -11.23
N ASP A 455 -5.20 -4.26 -10.14
CA ASP A 455 -4.02 -3.99 -9.32
C ASP A 455 -2.85 -3.36 -10.11
N LEU A 456 -3.16 -2.54 -11.13
CA LEU A 456 -2.16 -2.00 -12.07
C LEU A 456 -1.04 -1.22 -11.35
N ARG A 457 -1.44 -0.41 -10.37
CA ARG A 457 -0.53 0.43 -9.57
C ARG A 457 0.11 -0.27 -8.39
N ARG A 458 -0.38 -1.47 -8.01
CA ARG A 458 0.07 -2.20 -6.82
C ARG A 458 -0.09 -1.38 -5.52
N ASP A 459 -1.07 -0.48 -5.51
CA ASP A 459 -1.45 0.33 -4.35
C ASP A 459 -2.41 -0.48 -3.44
N ASP A 460 -2.39 -0.21 -2.13
CA ASP A 460 -3.42 -0.71 -1.22
C ASP A 460 -4.48 0.38 -1.02
N TYR A 461 -5.74 0.07 -1.35
CA TYR A 461 -6.85 1.02 -1.21
C TYR A 461 -7.56 0.81 0.12
N LYS A 462 -7.83 1.90 0.85
CA LYS A 462 -8.55 1.79 2.13
C LYS A 462 -9.94 1.20 1.89
N GLN A 463 -10.31 0.19 2.69
CA GLN A 463 -11.58 -0.56 2.61
C GLN A 463 -11.84 -1.32 1.30
N PHE A 464 -10.87 -1.40 0.38
CA PHE A 464 -10.98 -2.25 -0.80
C PHE A 464 -9.65 -2.93 -1.09
N ASP A 465 -9.60 -4.23 -0.82
CA ASP A 465 -8.48 -5.06 -1.22
C ASP A 465 -8.85 -5.82 -2.49
N VAL A 466 -8.28 -5.39 -3.61
CA VAL A 466 -8.51 -6.00 -4.93
C VAL A 466 -8.12 -7.48 -4.93
N ILE A 467 -7.05 -7.85 -4.22
CA ILE A 467 -6.56 -9.23 -4.21
C ILE A 467 -7.57 -10.11 -3.48
N GLU A 468 -8.01 -9.70 -2.28
CA GLU A 468 -9.02 -10.43 -1.51
C GLU A 468 -10.35 -10.51 -2.26
N LYS A 469 -10.73 -9.46 -3.01
CA LYS A 469 -11.95 -9.50 -3.82
C LYS A 469 -11.89 -10.58 -4.90
N TYR A 470 -10.74 -10.76 -5.55
CA TYR A 470 -10.58 -11.85 -6.52
C TYR A 470 -10.55 -13.23 -5.84
N VAL A 471 -9.94 -13.35 -4.66
CA VAL A 471 -10.01 -14.58 -3.85
C VAL A 471 -11.47 -14.94 -3.52
N GLU A 472 -12.28 -13.95 -3.12
CA GLU A 472 -13.71 -14.13 -2.86
C GLU A 472 -14.47 -14.59 -4.11
N ILE A 473 -14.26 -13.94 -5.26
CA ILE A 473 -14.91 -14.30 -6.53
C ILE A 473 -14.54 -15.72 -6.95
N VAL A 474 -13.25 -16.07 -6.89
CA VAL A 474 -12.78 -17.41 -7.26
C VAL A 474 -13.30 -18.46 -6.29
N SER A 475 -13.36 -18.16 -5.00
CA SER A 475 -13.94 -19.06 -3.99
C SER A 475 -15.45 -19.26 -4.20
N GLU A 476 -16.20 -18.21 -4.57
CA GLU A 476 -17.62 -18.35 -4.95
C GLU A 476 -17.78 -19.26 -6.18
N LEU A 477 -16.93 -19.12 -7.20
CA LEU A 477 -16.94 -19.97 -8.39
C LEU A 477 -16.64 -21.43 -8.05
N LYS A 478 -15.63 -21.68 -7.19
CA LYS A 478 -15.32 -23.01 -6.67
C LYS A 478 -16.54 -23.64 -5.98
N ASN A 479 -17.21 -22.88 -5.10
CA ASN A 479 -18.38 -23.36 -4.37
C ASN A 479 -19.59 -23.64 -5.28
N LYS A 480 -19.66 -23.00 -6.45
CA LYS A 480 -20.65 -23.29 -7.49
C LYS A 480 -20.27 -24.50 -8.37
N GLY A 481 -19.10 -25.10 -8.15
CA GLY A 481 -18.63 -26.29 -8.87
C GLY A 481 -17.90 -25.99 -10.19
N TYR A 482 -17.47 -24.74 -10.39
CA TYR A 482 -16.65 -24.34 -11.54
C TYR A 482 -15.17 -24.60 -11.34
#